data_AF-A0A975T4K7-F1
#
_entry.id   AF-A0A975T4K7-F1
#
_cell.length_a   1.000
_cell.length_b   1.000
_cell.length_c   1.000
_cell.angle_alpha   90.00
_cell.angle_beta   90.00
_cell.angle_gamma   90.00
#
_symmetry.space_group_name_H-M   'P 1'
#
loop_
_entity.id
_entity.type
_entity.pdbx_description
1 polymer ?
#
loop_
_entity_poly.entity_id
_entity_poly.type
_entity_poly.pdbx_seq_one_letter_code
_entity_poly.pdbx_strand_id
1 'polypeptide(L)'
;MQSDIIPAIKLYFFQEAQKNLNTIYEGILNIQDTIDHSCQLNTLFRATFSLKGGASMLGYTQILKIIYRLEQCFGLLRYPIQADEAIQLLFLDVYHIIQNLILQIQTPEGLNAEKALNLALKIDPIFTILNSHLLFLIEKSNYKAKIVDIEASQNWKYDIPLKLILVDTQAFLCRTFEDYFTGLPNVEIINGSFEELPFFDCIVTAASSVATINDIDSRIVQFFGEDVINLLQQRIQQEYLGEQPIGTSLIVETNHALHPFLAHTPTLRMQIARAGRDHVYQGMWSTLLAIRKHNQKHSHCLQKQINIVAIPGLGTAVGRVSIDEVARQMSMAYQNFLYSSLSSHYHLSSCLLVD
;
A
#
# COMPACT_ATOMS: atom_id res chain seq x y z
N MET A 1 58.00 12.91 11.53
CA MET A 1 57.16 12.11 12.47
C MET A 1 55.66 12.34 12.28
N GLN A 2 55.17 13.51 11.85
CA GLN A 2 53.73 13.72 11.56
C GLN A 2 53.26 13.27 10.15
N SER A 3 54.18 13.02 9.20
CA SER A 3 53.84 12.68 7.79
C SER A 3 53.30 11.26 7.58
N ASP A 4 53.69 10.30 8.43
CA ASP A 4 53.43 8.87 8.19
C ASP A 4 52.20 8.35 8.95
N ILE A 5 51.63 9.17 9.83
CA ILE A 5 50.48 8.83 10.68
C ILE A 5 49.18 8.89 9.87
N ILE A 6 49.03 9.87 8.97
CA ILE A 6 47.81 10.08 8.19
C ILE A 6 47.53 8.91 7.23
N PRO A 7 48.50 8.36 6.49
CA PRO A 7 48.29 7.16 5.67
C PRO A 7 47.89 5.92 6.50
N ALA A 8 48.51 5.74 7.67
CA ALA A 8 48.21 4.61 8.55
C ALA A 8 46.78 4.66 9.12
N ILE A 9 46.32 5.84 9.56
CA ILE A 9 44.95 6.03 10.05
C ILE A 9 43.92 5.81 8.93
N LYS A 10 44.20 6.29 7.71
CA LYS A 10 43.33 6.04 6.54
C LYS A 10 43.22 4.55 6.21
N LEU A 11 44.33 3.81 6.27
CA LEU A 11 44.33 2.37 6.03
C LEU A 11 43.54 1.62 7.10
N TYR A 12 43.71 1.98 8.37
CA TYR A 12 42.94 1.40 9.48
C TYR A 12 41.44 1.65 9.31
N PHE A 13 41.05 2.90 9.02
CA PHE A 13 39.66 3.24 8.75
C PHE A 13 39.09 2.43 7.59
N PHE A 14 39.85 2.25 6.51
CA PHE A 14 39.38 1.46 5.37
C PHE A 14 39.11 0.00 5.73
N GLN A 15 40.03 -0.64 6.47
CA GLN A 15 39.85 -2.02 6.93
C GLN A 15 38.64 -2.15 7.85
N GLU A 16 38.47 -1.20 8.78
CA GLU A 16 37.31 -1.16 9.68
C GLU A 16 36.01 -0.91 8.91
N ALA A 17 36.03 0.01 7.95
CA ALA A 17 34.91 0.34 7.08
C ALA A 17 34.46 -0.88 6.26
N GLN A 18 35.39 -1.66 5.70
CA GLN A 18 35.05 -2.90 4.99
C GLN A 18 34.40 -3.94 5.91
N LYS A 19 34.90 -4.10 7.13
CA LYS A 19 34.29 -5.01 8.11
C LYS A 19 32.85 -4.59 8.46
N ASN A 20 32.64 -3.29 8.69
CA ASN A 20 31.33 -2.73 8.98
C ASN A 20 30.39 -2.84 7.76
N LEU A 21 30.89 -2.60 6.55
CA LEU A 21 30.13 -2.78 5.31
C LEU A 21 29.66 -4.22 5.13
N ASN A 22 30.53 -5.22 5.35
CA ASN A 22 30.13 -6.63 5.28
C ASN A 22 29.02 -6.95 6.29
N THR A 23 29.12 -6.41 7.50
CA THR A 23 28.07 -6.57 8.53
C THR A 23 26.75 -5.94 8.08
N ILE A 24 26.82 -4.77 7.43
CA ILE A 24 25.64 -4.08 6.89
C ILE A 24 25.02 -4.88 5.74
N TYR A 25 25.84 -5.40 4.83
CA TYR A 25 25.40 -6.19 3.70
C TYR A 25 24.65 -7.46 4.12
N GLU A 26 25.21 -8.24 5.04
CA GLU A 26 24.57 -9.45 5.57
C GLU A 26 23.22 -9.14 6.25
N GLY A 27 23.15 -8.02 6.97
CA GLY A 27 21.91 -7.55 7.59
C GLY A 27 20.86 -7.11 6.55
N ILE A 28 21.27 -6.52 5.43
CA ILE A 28 20.36 -6.15 4.34
C ILE A 28 19.91 -7.38 3.55
N LEU A 29 20.79 -8.37 3.32
CA LEU A 29 20.44 -9.59 2.59
C LEU A 29 19.35 -10.39 3.30
N ASN A 30 19.41 -10.47 4.62
CA ASN A 30 18.42 -11.15 5.44
C ASN A 30 17.59 -10.13 6.23
N ILE A 31 17.08 -9.10 5.53
CA ILE A 31 16.46 -7.94 6.19
C ILE A 31 15.24 -8.31 7.04
N GLN A 32 14.41 -9.25 6.60
CA GLN A 32 13.26 -9.71 7.39
C GLN A 32 13.71 -10.35 8.71
N ASP A 33 14.64 -11.31 8.65
CA ASP A 33 15.21 -11.95 9.84
C ASP A 33 15.88 -10.92 10.75
N THR A 34 16.57 -9.95 10.15
CA THR A 34 17.27 -8.87 10.88
C THR A 34 16.30 -7.97 11.63
N ILE A 35 15.13 -7.67 11.04
CA ILE A 35 14.05 -6.90 11.69
C ILE A 35 13.45 -7.70 12.85
N ASP A 36 13.19 -8.99 12.62
CA ASP A 36 12.53 -9.86 13.61
C ASP A 36 13.42 -10.12 14.84
N HIS A 37 14.74 -10.03 14.69
CA HIS A 37 15.71 -10.27 15.75
C HIS A 37 16.45 -8.99 16.18
N SER A 38 16.02 -8.41 17.31
CA SER A 38 16.63 -7.19 17.90
C SER A 38 18.16 -7.23 18.05
N CYS A 39 18.76 -8.41 18.26
CA CYS A 39 20.23 -8.57 18.34
C CYS A 39 20.92 -8.30 16.99
N GLN A 40 20.35 -8.79 15.89
CA GLN A 40 20.87 -8.58 14.53
C GLN A 40 20.68 -7.13 14.12
N LEU A 41 19.49 -6.56 14.37
CA LEU A 41 19.22 -5.14 14.16
C LEU A 41 20.22 -4.24 14.90
N ASN A 42 20.52 -4.54 16.17
CA ASN A 42 21.51 -3.79 16.95
C ASN A 42 22.93 -3.94 16.39
N THR A 43 23.26 -5.09 15.81
CA THR A 43 24.54 -5.32 15.14
C THR A 43 24.67 -4.45 13.89
N LEU A 44 23.60 -4.34 13.11
CA LEU A 44 23.49 -3.44 11.96
C LEU A 44 23.72 -1.99 12.37
N PHE A 45 23.01 -1.50 13.40
CA PHE A 45 23.19 -0.15 13.93
C PHE A 45 24.62 0.12 14.42
N ARG A 46 25.24 -0.83 15.13
CA ARG A 46 26.62 -0.69 15.61
C ARG A 46 27.61 -0.55 14.45
N ALA A 47 27.45 -1.36 13.40
CA ALA A 47 28.28 -1.26 12.21
C ALA A 47 28.10 0.09 11.50
N THR A 48 26.86 0.58 11.36
CA THR A 48 26.58 1.90 10.78
C THR A 48 27.15 3.04 11.64
N PHE A 49 27.03 2.95 12.96
CA PHE A 49 27.56 3.95 13.89
C PHE A 49 29.10 4.01 13.87
N SER A 50 29.79 2.87 13.84
CA SER A 50 31.25 2.83 13.68
C SER A 50 31.68 3.43 12.35
N LEU A 51 30.97 3.12 11.25
CA LEU A 51 31.24 3.69 9.93
C LEU A 51 31.10 5.23 9.92
N LYS A 52 30.05 5.74 10.58
CA LYS A 52 29.80 7.17 10.79
C LYS A 52 30.92 7.84 11.58
N GLY A 53 31.36 7.21 12.68
CA GLY A 53 32.45 7.70 13.52
C GLY A 53 33.77 7.83 12.75
N GLY A 54 34.13 6.79 11.98
CA GLY A 54 35.33 6.82 11.15
C GLY A 54 35.29 7.89 10.05
N ALA A 55 34.14 8.05 9.37
CA ALA A 55 33.97 9.11 8.37
C ALA A 55 34.08 10.51 8.99
N SER A 56 33.51 10.71 10.18
CA SER A 56 33.60 11.97 10.92
C SER A 56 35.05 12.27 11.35
N MET A 57 35.77 11.28 11.87
CA MET A 57 37.16 11.44 12.34
C MET A 57 38.10 11.89 11.22
N LEU A 58 37.88 11.39 10.00
CA LEU A 58 38.70 11.73 8.83
C LEU A 58 38.18 12.93 8.03
N GLY A 59 37.08 13.56 8.47
CA GLY A 59 36.52 14.75 7.83
C GLY A 59 35.80 14.48 6.50
N TYR A 60 35.37 13.24 6.25
CA TYR A 60 34.62 12.88 5.03
C TYR A 60 33.15 13.30 5.13
N THR A 61 32.90 14.60 5.04
CA THR A 61 31.58 15.20 5.31
C THR A 61 30.45 14.65 4.44
N GLN A 62 30.71 14.31 3.18
CA GLN A 62 29.69 13.79 2.27
C GLN A 62 29.33 12.34 2.59
N ILE A 63 30.33 11.52 2.90
CA ILE A 63 30.14 10.13 3.35
C ILE A 63 29.37 10.13 4.68
N LEU A 64 29.73 11.03 5.60
CA LEU A 64 29.04 11.23 6.87
C LEU A 64 27.54 11.54 6.67
N LYS A 65 27.19 12.43 5.74
CA LYS A 65 25.78 12.76 5.43
C LYS A 65 25.00 11.55 4.91
N ILE A 66 25.61 10.76 4.03
CA ILE A 66 24.99 9.56 3.46
C ILE A 66 24.79 8.49 4.53
N ILE A 67 25.80 8.22 5.35
CA ILE A 67 25.72 7.25 6.45
C ILE A 67 24.67 7.71 7.48
N TYR A 68 24.60 9.01 7.77
CA TYR A 68 23.57 9.54 8.66
C TYR A 68 22.17 9.28 8.12
N ARG A 69 21.91 9.48 6.82
CA ARG A 69 20.61 9.15 6.22
C ARG A 69 20.31 7.67 6.24
N LEU A 70 21.30 6.82 5.95
CA LEU A 70 21.16 5.36 6.08
C LEU A 70 20.79 4.96 7.52
N GLU A 71 21.44 5.56 8.52
CA GLU A 71 21.13 5.34 9.94
C GLU A 71 19.69 5.74 10.28
N GLN A 72 19.17 6.85 9.73
CA GLN A 72 17.76 7.24 9.89
C GLN A 72 16.80 6.21 9.28
N CYS A 73 17.09 5.73 8.06
CA CYS A 73 16.28 4.69 7.41
C CYS A 73 16.32 3.36 8.20
N PHE A 74 17.48 2.94 8.70
CA PHE A 74 17.56 1.80 9.62
C PHE A 74 16.79 2.05 10.92
N GLY A 75 16.72 3.30 11.38
CA GLY A 75 15.85 3.75 12.47
C GLY A 75 14.41 3.29 12.32
N LEU A 76 13.88 3.34 11.08
CA LEU A 76 12.52 2.93 10.74
C LEU A 76 12.32 1.40 10.77
N LEU A 77 13.39 0.61 10.69
CA LEU A 77 13.33 -0.86 10.81
C LEU A 77 13.06 -1.33 12.25
N ARG A 78 13.04 -0.43 13.24
CA ARG A 78 12.62 -0.74 14.61
C ARG A 78 11.12 -0.93 14.76
N TYR A 79 10.34 -0.45 13.80
CA TYR A 79 8.91 -0.68 13.75
C TYR A 79 8.63 -2.08 13.18
N PRO A 80 7.53 -2.73 13.59
CA PRO A 80 7.18 -4.04 13.07
C PRO A 80 6.77 -3.90 11.61
N ILE A 81 7.67 -4.17 10.67
CA ILE A 81 7.38 -4.13 9.23
C ILE A 81 7.61 -5.50 8.61
N GLN A 82 6.82 -5.81 7.58
CA GLN A 82 7.08 -6.96 6.73
C GLN A 82 7.89 -6.48 5.54
N ALA A 83 9.17 -6.83 5.51
CA ALA A 83 10.10 -6.47 4.46
C ALA A 83 9.67 -7.10 3.13
N ASP A 84 9.65 -6.27 2.08
CA ASP A 84 9.48 -6.73 0.71
C ASP A 84 10.79 -6.62 -0.08
N GLU A 85 10.78 -7.19 -1.28
CA GLU A 85 11.94 -7.17 -2.17
C GLU A 85 12.37 -5.74 -2.52
N ALA A 86 11.42 -4.80 -2.60
CA ALA A 86 11.69 -3.41 -2.93
C ALA A 86 12.56 -2.71 -1.88
N ILE A 87 12.26 -2.84 -0.56
CA ILE A 87 13.14 -2.24 0.45
C ILE A 87 14.54 -2.86 0.42
N GLN A 88 14.63 -4.17 0.19
CA GLN A 88 15.90 -4.88 0.16
C GLN A 88 16.79 -4.34 -0.97
N LEU A 89 16.24 -4.23 -2.19
CA LEU A 89 16.95 -3.69 -3.35
C LEU A 89 17.37 -2.24 -3.13
N LEU A 90 16.48 -1.39 -2.60
CA LEU A 90 16.79 0.02 -2.34
C LEU A 90 17.91 0.20 -1.30
N PHE A 91 17.93 -0.63 -0.25
CA PHE A 91 19.04 -0.64 0.70
C PHE A 91 20.35 -1.14 0.08
N LEU A 92 20.29 -2.15 -0.79
CA LEU A 92 21.46 -2.64 -1.54
C LEU A 92 22.02 -1.57 -2.48
N ASP A 93 21.16 -0.79 -3.14
CA ASP A 93 21.59 0.33 -3.99
C ASP A 93 22.35 1.39 -3.17
N VAL A 94 21.81 1.77 -2.00
CA VAL A 94 22.49 2.69 -1.07
C VAL A 94 23.82 2.08 -0.59
N TYR A 95 23.84 0.80 -0.25
CA TYR A 95 25.03 0.08 0.17
C TYR A 95 26.13 0.13 -0.90
N HIS A 96 25.81 -0.17 -2.16
CA HIS A 96 26.77 -0.15 -3.26
C HIS A 96 27.36 1.24 -3.50
N ILE A 97 26.56 2.30 -3.31
CA ILE A 97 27.07 3.68 -3.39
C ILE A 97 28.06 3.97 -2.26
N ILE A 98 27.75 3.58 -1.03
CA ILE A 98 28.66 3.76 0.12
C ILE A 98 29.94 2.93 -0.04
N GLN A 99 29.82 1.70 -0.53
CA GLN A 99 30.96 0.83 -0.81
C GLN A 99 31.89 1.46 -1.84
N ASN A 100 31.35 1.98 -2.95
CA ASN A 100 32.12 2.66 -3.98
C ASN A 100 32.80 3.93 -3.42
N LEU A 101 32.09 4.70 -2.60
CA LEU A 101 32.63 5.86 -1.89
C LEU A 101 33.86 5.52 -1.04
N ILE A 102 33.77 4.43 -0.27
CA ILE A 102 34.88 3.99 0.60
C ILE A 102 36.06 3.47 -0.22
N LEU A 103 35.82 2.79 -1.35
CA LEU A 103 36.87 2.36 -2.28
C LEU A 103 37.59 3.56 -2.91
N GLN A 104 36.87 4.64 -3.25
CA GLN A 104 37.47 5.85 -3.82
C GLN A 104 38.43 6.57 -2.86
N ILE A 105 38.27 6.40 -1.54
CA ILE A 105 39.18 6.98 -0.54
C ILE A 105 40.62 6.44 -0.69
N GLN A 106 40.77 5.19 -1.13
CA GLN A 106 42.10 4.60 -1.35
C GLN A 106 42.74 5.02 -2.66
N THR A 107 41.96 5.54 -3.61
CA THR A 107 42.53 5.98 -4.88
C THR A 107 43.40 7.24 -4.67
N PRO A 108 44.51 7.38 -5.42
CA PRO A 108 45.40 8.53 -5.29
C PRO A 108 44.71 9.87 -5.61
N GLU A 109 43.64 9.86 -6.41
CA GLU A 109 42.81 11.05 -6.71
C GLU A 109 41.89 11.46 -5.55
N GLY A 110 41.56 10.53 -4.64
CA GLY A 110 40.61 10.74 -3.54
C GLY A 110 39.20 11.16 -3.98
N LEU A 111 38.41 11.60 -3.00
CA LEU A 111 37.06 12.11 -3.23
C LEU A 111 37.12 13.60 -3.61
N ASN A 112 37.03 13.91 -4.91
CA ASN A 112 37.01 15.30 -5.38
C ASN A 112 35.57 15.89 -5.31
N ALA A 113 35.46 17.22 -5.38
CA ALA A 113 34.19 17.94 -5.26
C ALA A 113 33.17 17.56 -6.35
N GLU A 114 33.65 17.18 -7.54
CA GLU A 114 32.83 16.83 -8.70
C GLU A 114 32.23 15.42 -8.59
N LYS A 115 33.02 14.44 -8.11
CA LYS A 115 32.53 13.10 -7.76
C LYS A 115 31.52 13.19 -6.62
N ALA A 116 31.78 14.04 -5.62
CA ALA A 116 30.85 14.27 -4.51
C ALA A 116 29.49 14.82 -4.98
N LEU A 117 29.47 15.77 -5.92
CA LEU A 117 28.23 16.33 -6.47
C LEU A 117 27.45 15.30 -7.29
N ASN A 118 28.13 14.55 -8.16
CA ASN A 118 27.52 13.49 -8.96
C ASN A 118 26.90 12.36 -8.10
N LEU A 119 27.49 12.10 -6.94
CA LEU A 119 26.98 11.10 -6.00
C LEU A 119 25.75 11.58 -5.25
N ALA A 120 25.71 12.84 -4.81
CA ALA A 120 24.52 13.44 -4.22
C ALA A 120 23.31 13.36 -5.16
N LEU A 121 23.50 13.72 -6.44
CA LEU A 121 22.44 13.66 -7.45
C LEU A 121 21.90 12.23 -7.67
N LYS A 122 22.74 11.21 -7.54
CA LYS A 122 22.34 9.80 -7.72
C LYS A 122 21.64 9.24 -6.49
N ILE A 123 22.06 9.63 -5.29
CA ILE A 123 21.59 8.99 -4.04
C ILE A 123 20.33 9.64 -3.47
N ASP A 124 20.08 10.92 -3.75
CA ASP A 124 18.91 11.64 -3.23
C ASP A 124 17.57 11.02 -3.64
N PRO A 125 17.34 10.64 -4.92
CA PRO A 125 16.12 9.96 -5.34
C PRO A 125 15.95 8.61 -4.64
N ILE A 126 17.03 7.84 -4.51
CA ILE A 126 16.99 6.50 -3.90
C ILE A 126 16.55 6.60 -2.44
N PHE A 127 17.14 7.52 -1.66
CA PHE A 127 16.71 7.73 -0.27
C PHE A 127 15.28 8.25 -0.16
N THR A 128 14.82 9.05 -1.13
CA THR A 128 13.46 9.56 -1.14
C THR A 128 12.47 8.41 -1.31
N ILE A 129 12.71 7.54 -2.30
CA ILE A 129 11.88 6.35 -2.56
C ILE A 129 11.95 5.39 -1.37
N LEU A 130 13.14 5.11 -0.85
CA LEU A 130 13.35 4.22 0.30
C LEU A 130 12.60 4.71 1.54
N ASN A 131 12.72 5.99 1.89
CA ASN A 131 12.06 6.53 3.07
C ASN A 131 10.54 6.52 2.94
N SER A 132 10.00 6.89 1.78
CA SER A 132 8.56 6.82 1.52
C SER A 132 8.03 5.39 1.60
N HIS A 133 8.76 4.42 1.04
CA HIS A 133 8.36 3.02 1.06
C HIS A 133 8.43 2.41 2.47
N LEU A 134 9.43 2.76 3.27
CA LEU A 134 9.52 2.36 4.68
C LEU A 134 8.35 2.91 5.50
N LEU A 135 8.01 4.20 5.34
CA LEU A 135 6.86 4.80 6.04
C LEU A 135 5.56 4.13 5.64
N PHE A 136 5.37 3.81 4.35
CA PHE A 136 4.24 3.02 3.87
C PHE A 136 4.13 1.66 4.56
N LEU A 137 5.23 0.91 4.68
CA LEU A 137 5.21 -0.40 5.34
C LEU A 137 4.87 -0.30 6.85
N ILE A 138 5.33 0.76 7.51
CA ILE A 138 5.00 1.05 8.92
C ILE A 138 3.52 1.39 9.09
N GLU A 139 2.96 2.22 8.21
CA GLU A 139 1.54 2.53 8.25
C GLU A 139 0.70 1.28 8.00
N LYS A 140 1.09 0.46 7.02
CA LYS A 140 0.44 -0.80 6.69
C LYS A 140 0.43 -1.78 7.87
N SER A 141 1.52 -1.88 8.63
CA SER A 141 1.61 -2.78 9.78
C SER A 141 0.85 -2.27 11.01
N ASN A 142 0.97 -0.98 11.33
CA ASN A 142 0.19 -0.34 12.38
C ASN A 142 -1.32 -0.43 12.12
N TYR A 143 -1.70 -0.40 10.84
CA TYR A 143 -3.07 -0.57 10.42
C TYR A 143 -3.59 -2.00 10.66
N LYS A 144 -2.79 -3.04 10.37
CA LYS A 144 -3.11 -4.43 10.74
C LYS A 144 -3.30 -4.60 12.26
N ALA A 145 -2.43 -3.99 13.07
CA ALA A 145 -2.53 -4.05 14.53
C ALA A 145 -3.82 -3.36 15.04
N LYS A 146 -4.19 -2.21 14.48
CA LYS A 146 -5.44 -1.51 14.81
C LYS A 146 -6.70 -2.29 14.44
N ILE A 147 -6.68 -3.12 13.41
CA ILE A 147 -7.83 -3.98 13.04
C ILE A 147 -8.02 -5.12 14.07
N VAL A 148 -6.93 -5.66 14.63
CA VAL A 148 -6.98 -6.77 15.60
C VAL A 148 -7.52 -6.31 16.96
N ASP A 149 -7.38 -5.03 17.31
CA ASP A 149 -7.84 -4.48 18.61
C ASP A 149 -9.28 -3.92 18.60
N ILE A 150 -10.02 -3.94 17.47
CA ILE A 150 -11.43 -3.50 17.40
C ILE A 150 -12.39 -4.70 17.64
N GLU A 151 -12.15 -5.45 18.71
CA GLU A 151 -13.06 -6.47 19.22
C GLU A 151 -13.35 -6.25 20.70
N ALA A 152 -14.12 -5.21 21.01
CA ALA A 152 -14.77 -5.10 22.32
C ALA A 152 -16.13 -4.42 22.22
N SER A 153 -17.01 -4.91 21.33
CA SER A 153 -18.47 -5.03 21.52
C SER A 153 -19.22 -5.12 20.19
N GLN A 154 -19.35 -6.35 19.67
CA GLN A 154 -20.48 -6.92 18.87
C GLN A 154 -19.94 -8.12 18.10
N ASN A 155 -20.54 -9.30 18.28
CA ASN A 155 -20.09 -10.55 17.65
C ASN A 155 -20.52 -10.61 16.18
N TRP A 156 -19.67 -10.12 15.28
CA TRP A 156 -19.83 -10.29 13.84
C TRP A 156 -19.45 -11.73 13.43
N LYS A 157 -20.13 -12.32 12.44
CA LYS A 157 -19.91 -13.72 12.02
C LYS A 157 -18.86 -13.86 10.91
N TYR A 158 -18.15 -12.79 10.59
CA TYR A 158 -17.24 -12.76 9.44
C TYR A 158 -15.91 -12.11 9.84
N ASP A 159 -14.86 -12.94 9.88
CA ASP A 159 -13.47 -12.49 9.90
C ASP A 159 -13.07 -11.96 8.51
N ILE A 160 -13.39 -10.70 8.19
CA ILE A 160 -12.69 -10.01 7.09
C ILE A 160 -11.83 -8.91 7.67
N PRO A 161 -10.54 -8.88 7.34
CA PRO A 161 -9.72 -7.68 7.50
C PRO A 161 -10.07 -6.63 6.42
N LEU A 162 -11.35 -6.46 6.05
CA LEU A 162 -11.78 -5.52 5.02
C LEU A 162 -12.18 -4.20 5.66
N LYS A 163 -11.37 -3.18 5.42
CA LYS A 163 -11.70 -1.79 5.70
C LYS A 163 -12.42 -1.16 4.53
N LEU A 164 -13.50 -0.45 4.82
CA LEU A 164 -14.13 0.47 3.88
C LEU A 164 -13.73 1.90 4.23
N ILE A 165 -13.16 2.61 3.26
CA ILE A 165 -12.97 4.06 3.32
C ILE A 165 -14.05 4.69 2.46
N LEU A 166 -15.11 5.20 3.09
CA LEU A 166 -16.16 5.93 2.40
C LEU A 166 -15.69 7.37 2.18
N VAL A 167 -15.35 7.72 0.94
CA VAL A 167 -14.71 9.00 0.60
C VAL A 167 -15.55 9.79 -0.39
N ASP A 168 -15.93 11.02 -0.04
CA ASP A 168 -16.65 11.91 -0.95
C ASP A 168 -16.38 13.38 -0.64
N THR A 169 -16.44 14.24 -1.66
CA THR A 169 -16.24 15.69 -1.50
C THR A 169 -17.49 16.37 -0.93
N GLN A 170 -18.67 15.75 -1.06
CA GLN A 170 -19.92 16.27 -0.52
C GLN A 170 -20.03 16.00 0.99
N ALA A 171 -19.77 17.03 1.80
CA ALA A 171 -19.85 16.92 3.27
C ALA A 171 -21.18 16.39 3.80
N PHE A 172 -22.29 16.67 3.10
CA PHE A 172 -23.61 16.16 3.48
C PHE A 172 -23.73 14.64 3.30
N LEU A 173 -23.12 14.07 2.25
CA LEU A 173 -23.07 12.62 2.07
C LEU A 173 -22.21 11.96 3.14
N CYS A 174 -21.04 12.53 3.46
CA CYS A 174 -20.17 12.00 4.52
C CYS A 174 -20.89 11.96 5.88
N ARG A 175 -21.59 13.03 6.27
CA ARG A 175 -22.41 13.05 7.49
C ARG A 175 -23.51 11.98 7.46
N THR A 176 -24.15 11.81 6.31
CA THR A 176 -25.18 10.78 6.14
C THR A 176 -24.58 9.38 6.25
N PHE A 177 -23.36 9.15 5.74
CA PHE A 177 -22.63 7.91 5.98
C PHE A 177 -22.33 7.71 7.46
N GLU A 178 -21.96 8.75 8.22
CA GLU A 178 -21.72 8.64 9.67
C GLU A 178 -22.96 8.09 10.37
N ASP A 179 -24.15 8.61 10.04
CA ASP A 179 -25.41 8.16 10.60
C ASP A 179 -25.73 6.69 10.24
N TYR A 180 -25.68 6.33 8.95
CA TYR A 180 -26.09 5.00 8.47
C TYR A 180 -25.08 3.88 8.74
N PHE A 181 -23.78 4.20 8.83
CA PHE A 181 -22.73 3.24 9.15
C PHE A 181 -22.38 3.21 10.64
N THR A 182 -23.09 3.97 11.48
CA THR A 182 -22.92 3.94 12.94
C THR A 182 -23.05 2.51 13.46
N GLY A 183 -22.03 2.05 14.18
CA GLY A 183 -21.98 0.71 14.77
C GLY A 183 -21.57 -0.41 13.81
N LEU A 184 -21.31 -0.13 12.53
CA LEU A 184 -20.69 -1.09 11.61
C LEU A 184 -19.17 -1.10 11.79
N PRO A 185 -18.51 -2.25 11.79
CA PRO A 185 -17.07 -2.37 12.04
C PRO A 185 -16.27 -1.96 10.81
N ASN A 186 -14.99 -1.60 11.00
CA ASN A 186 -14.01 -1.41 9.92
C ASN A 186 -14.43 -0.41 8.81
N VAL A 187 -15.19 0.62 9.18
CA VAL A 187 -15.59 1.72 8.28
C VAL A 187 -14.93 3.00 8.74
N GLU A 188 -14.30 3.70 7.81
CA GLU A 188 -13.79 5.06 7.97
C GLU A 188 -14.48 5.96 6.95
N ILE A 189 -14.84 7.17 7.37
CA ILE A 189 -15.52 8.14 6.52
C ILE A 189 -14.61 9.35 6.38
N ILE A 190 -14.33 9.74 5.14
CA ILE A 190 -13.43 10.84 4.81
C ILE A 190 -14.19 11.83 3.93
N ASN A 191 -14.30 13.07 4.40
CA ASN A 191 -14.75 14.17 3.54
C ASN A 191 -13.55 14.75 2.80
N GLY A 192 -13.39 14.34 1.54
CA GLY A 192 -12.21 14.67 0.75
C GLY A 192 -12.22 13.96 -0.60
N SER A 193 -11.11 14.08 -1.30
CA SER A 193 -10.87 13.45 -2.60
C SER A 193 -10.10 12.14 -2.41
N PHE A 194 -10.34 11.14 -3.27
CA PHE A 194 -9.65 9.85 -3.12
C PHE A 194 -8.15 9.97 -3.44
N GLU A 195 -7.78 10.95 -4.27
CA GLU A 195 -6.42 11.29 -4.67
C GLU A 195 -5.55 11.73 -3.50
N GLU A 196 -6.17 12.18 -2.40
CA GLU A 196 -5.50 12.63 -1.17
C GLU A 196 -5.29 11.48 -0.18
N LEU A 197 -5.87 10.30 -0.45
CA LEU A 197 -5.70 9.14 0.41
C LEU A 197 -4.28 8.58 0.26
N PRO A 198 -3.54 8.39 1.37
CA PRO A 198 -2.14 7.95 1.30
C PRO A 198 -2.01 6.53 0.73
N PHE A 199 -2.98 5.65 0.99
CA PHE A 199 -3.01 4.30 0.46
C PHE A 199 -4.42 3.70 0.50
N PHE A 200 -4.70 2.82 -0.46
CA PHE A 200 -5.85 1.92 -0.48
C PHE A 200 -5.55 0.79 -1.46
N ASP A 201 -5.99 -0.44 -1.19
CA ASP A 201 -5.72 -1.54 -2.12
C ASP A 201 -6.58 -1.41 -3.39
N CYS A 202 -7.83 -0.97 -3.23
CA CYS A 202 -8.78 -0.87 -4.34
C CYS A 202 -9.64 0.40 -4.25
N ILE A 203 -9.82 1.10 -5.38
CA ILE A 203 -10.83 2.16 -5.53
C ILE A 203 -12.03 1.63 -6.31
N VAL A 204 -13.23 1.93 -5.84
CA VAL A 204 -14.48 1.61 -6.55
C VAL A 204 -14.88 2.81 -7.40
N THR A 205 -15.23 2.56 -8.67
CA THR A 205 -15.77 3.61 -9.54
C THR A 205 -17.28 3.48 -9.67
N ALA A 206 -18.00 4.56 -9.35
CA ALA A 206 -19.44 4.66 -9.58
C ALA A 206 -19.68 4.97 -11.06
N ALA A 207 -19.94 3.94 -11.86
CA ALA A 207 -19.89 4.07 -13.31
C ALA A 207 -21.22 3.81 -14.02
N SER A 208 -21.27 4.20 -15.30
CA SER A 208 -22.26 3.75 -16.28
C SER A 208 -21.95 2.31 -16.71
N SER A 209 -22.97 1.56 -17.13
CA SER A 209 -22.81 0.23 -17.74
C SER A 209 -21.99 0.25 -19.03
N VAL A 210 -21.90 1.42 -19.69
CA VAL A 210 -21.00 1.64 -20.81
C VAL A 210 -19.82 2.45 -20.30
N ALA A 211 -18.61 1.91 -20.41
CA ALA A 211 -17.40 2.55 -19.95
C ALA A 211 -16.70 3.33 -21.08
N THR A 212 -17.39 4.30 -21.69
CA THR A 212 -16.70 5.19 -22.64
C THR A 212 -15.73 6.12 -21.90
N ILE A 213 -14.73 6.67 -22.59
CA ILE A 213 -13.77 7.62 -22.00
C ILE A 213 -14.49 8.81 -21.33
N ASN A 214 -15.63 9.21 -21.88
CA ASN A 214 -16.43 10.33 -21.35
C ASN A 214 -17.31 9.94 -20.16
N ASP A 215 -17.63 8.64 -20.01
CA ASP A 215 -18.46 8.13 -18.91
C ASP A 215 -17.64 7.78 -17.67
N ILE A 216 -16.34 7.54 -17.84
CA ILE A 216 -15.42 7.26 -16.74
C ILE A 216 -15.06 8.57 -16.05
N ASP A 217 -15.07 8.56 -14.72
CA ASP A 217 -14.69 9.72 -13.91
C ASP A 217 -13.30 10.24 -14.32
N SER A 218 -13.23 11.47 -14.82
CA SER A 218 -11.99 12.08 -15.30
C SER A 218 -10.89 12.09 -14.25
N ARG A 219 -11.24 12.08 -12.95
CA ARG A 219 -10.28 12.00 -11.85
C ARG A 219 -9.55 10.66 -11.83
N ILE A 220 -10.23 9.56 -12.13
CA ILE A 220 -9.62 8.23 -12.26
C ILE A 220 -8.61 8.23 -13.41
N VAL A 221 -8.98 8.83 -14.55
CA VAL A 221 -8.10 8.91 -15.73
C VAL A 221 -6.85 9.75 -15.42
N GLN A 222 -7.03 10.90 -14.76
CA GLN A 222 -5.92 11.77 -14.37
C GLN A 222 -4.98 11.12 -13.35
N PHE A 223 -5.53 10.32 -12.43
CA PHE A 223 -4.76 9.70 -11.36
C PHE A 223 -4.02 8.43 -11.80
N PHE A 224 -4.68 7.54 -12.55
CA PHE A 224 -4.11 6.25 -12.96
C PHE A 224 -3.53 6.21 -14.38
N GLY A 225 -3.86 7.19 -15.22
CA GLY A 225 -3.46 7.25 -16.62
C GLY A 225 -4.37 6.46 -17.56
N GLU A 226 -4.22 6.73 -18.85
CA GLU A 226 -5.05 6.16 -19.92
C GLU A 226 -4.87 4.64 -20.08
N ASP A 227 -3.71 4.10 -19.73
CA ASP A 227 -3.42 2.67 -19.87
C ASP A 227 -4.36 1.81 -19.02
N VAL A 228 -4.67 2.26 -17.80
CA VAL A 228 -5.61 1.57 -16.89
C VAL A 228 -7.03 1.62 -17.47
N ILE A 229 -7.40 2.73 -18.10
CA ILE A 229 -8.71 2.88 -18.75
C ILE A 229 -8.82 1.99 -19.98
N ASN A 230 -7.77 1.93 -20.80
CA ASN A 230 -7.70 1.06 -21.97
C ASN A 230 -7.81 -0.41 -21.56
N LEU A 231 -7.10 -0.82 -20.50
CA LEU A 231 -7.22 -2.16 -19.92
C LEU A 231 -8.65 -2.43 -19.45
N LEU A 232 -9.26 -1.50 -18.71
CA LEU A 232 -10.63 -1.65 -18.24
C LEU A 232 -11.62 -1.84 -19.40
N GLN A 233 -11.55 -0.99 -20.42
CA GLN A 233 -12.40 -1.09 -21.61
C GLN A 233 -12.20 -2.40 -22.36
N GLN A 234 -10.94 -2.84 -22.53
CA GLN A 234 -10.63 -4.12 -23.14
C GLN A 234 -11.25 -5.27 -22.36
N ARG A 235 -11.17 -5.25 -21.03
CA ARG A 235 -11.73 -6.28 -20.15
C ARG A 235 -13.27 -6.27 -20.19
N ILE A 236 -13.89 -5.09 -20.24
CA ILE A 236 -15.34 -4.97 -20.43
C ILE A 236 -15.77 -5.51 -21.79
N GLN A 237 -15.02 -5.22 -22.85
CA GLN A 237 -15.30 -5.74 -24.18
C GLN A 237 -15.20 -7.29 -24.22
N GLN A 238 -14.19 -7.85 -23.56
CA GLN A 238 -13.95 -9.29 -23.53
C GLN A 238 -14.97 -10.05 -22.68
N GLU A 239 -15.32 -9.53 -21.50
CA GLU A 239 -16.18 -10.22 -20.53
C GLU A 239 -17.66 -9.92 -20.71
N TYR A 240 -18.00 -8.72 -21.17
CA TYR A 240 -19.37 -8.22 -21.22
C TYR A 240 -19.79 -7.71 -22.60
N LEU A 241 -18.99 -7.98 -23.64
CA LEU A 241 -19.26 -7.55 -25.02
C LEU A 241 -19.49 -6.03 -25.15
N GLY A 242 -18.87 -5.25 -24.25
CA GLY A 242 -18.91 -3.78 -24.27
C GLY A 242 -19.89 -3.14 -23.28
N GLU A 243 -20.82 -3.88 -22.67
CA GLU A 243 -21.78 -3.36 -21.69
C GLU A 243 -21.75 -4.17 -20.39
N GLN A 244 -21.14 -3.62 -19.34
CA GLN A 244 -21.11 -4.29 -18.04
C GLN A 244 -22.46 -4.08 -17.30
N PRO A 245 -23.17 -5.16 -16.92
CA PRO A 245 -24.50 -5.03 -16.31
C PRO A 245 -24.41 -4.56 -14.84
N ILE A 246 -25.45 -3.85 -14.39
CA ILE A 246 -25.65 -3.50 -12.97
C ILE A 246 -25.67 -4.78 -12.12
N GLY A 247 -25.11 -4.72 -10.91
CA GLY A 247 -24.98 -5.88 -10.03
C GLY A 247 -23.75 -6.74 -10.31
N THR A 248 -22.81 -6.22 -11.11
CA THR A 248 -21.47 -6.80 -11.29
C THR A 248 -20.41 -5.80 -10.83
N SER A 249 -19.20 -6.29 -10.56
CA SER A 249 -18.03 -5.45 -10.26
C SER A 249 -16.80 -6.12 -10.88
N LEU A 250 -16.10 -5.40 -11.74
CA LEU A 250 -14.94 -5.87 -12.47
C LEU A 250 -13.67 -5.29 -11.85
N ILE A 251 -12.78 -6.14 -11.35
CA ILE A 251 -11.50 -5.74 -10.76
C ILE A 251 -10.40 -5.79 -11.83
N VAL A 252 -9.64 -4.71 -11.95
CA VAL A 252 -8.46 -4.59 -12.81
C VAL A 252 -7.25 -4.11 -12.02
N GLU A 253 -6.05 -4.51 -12.45
CA GLU A 253 -4.79 -4.03 -11.88
C GLU A 253 -4.43 -2.66 -12.46
N THR A 254 -3.98 -1.73 -11.63
CA THR A 254 -3.65 -0.35 -12.01
C THR A 254 -2.15 -0.13 -12.25
N ASN A 255 -1.32 -1.14 -11.92
CA ASN A 255 0.14 -1.04 -11.82
C ASN A 255 0.66 0.02 -10.83
N HIS A 256 -0.21 0.61 -10.00
CA HIS A 256 0.18 1.55 -8.96
C HIS A 256 0.60 0.82 -7.69
N ALA A 257 1.81 1.07 -7.17
CA ALA A 257 2.35 0.36 -6.01
C ALA A 257 1.49 0.52 -4.73
N LEU A 258 0.91 1.71 -4.53
CA LEU A 258 0.08 2.03 -3.35
C LEU A 258 -1.42 1.84 -3.59
N HIS A 259 -1.85 1.69 -4.85
CA HIS A 259 -3.25 1.69 -5.27
C HIS A 259 -3.53 0.59 -6.30
N PRO A 260 -3.18 -0.67 -6.01
CA PRO A 260 -2.96 -1.72 -7.01
C PRO A 260 -4.20 -2.12 -7.81
N PHE A 261 -5.42 -1.84 -7.32
CA PHE A 261 -6.64 -2.30 -7.96
C PHE A 261 -7.68 -1.20 -8.18
N LEU A 262 -8.45 -1.36 -9.24
CA LEU A 262 -9.65 -0.57 -9.53
C LEU A 262 -10.83 -1.52 -9.75
N ALA A 263 -11.96 -1.24 -9.09
CA ALA A 263 -13.20 -1.99 -9.20
C ALA A 263 -14.26 -1.17 -9.94
N HIS A 264 -14.53 -1.52 -11.20
CA HIS A 264 -15.56 -0.89 -12.00
C HIS A 264 -16.93 -1.48 -11.68
N THR A 265 -17.80 -0.64 -11.11
CA THR A 265 -19.11 -1.05 -10.57
C THR A 265 -20.24 -0.20 -11.18
N PRO A 266 -20.95 -0.72 -12.20
CA PRO A 266 -22.05 0.00 -12.83
C PRO A 266 -23.24 0.20 -11.89
N THR A 267 -23.70 1.45 -11.81
CA THR A 267 -24.92 1.83 -11.06
C THR A 267 -26.03 2.39 -11.93
N LEU A 268 -25.79 2.56 -13.24
CA LEU A 268 -26.76 3.05 -14.21
C LEU A 268 -26.64 2.29 -15.54
N ARG A 269 -27.77 1.87 -16.12
CA ARG A 269 -27.80 1.12 -17.40
C ARG A 269 -28.06 1.99 -18.65
N MET A 270 -28.51 3.23 -18.51
CA MET A 270 -28.71 4.19 -19.61
C MET A 270 -29.11 5.55 -19.01
N GLN A 271 -28.68 6.68 -19.58
CA GLN A 271 -28.88 8.05 -19.06
C GLN A 271 -30.34 8.47 -18.74
N ILE A 272 -31.35 7.68 -19.15
CA ILE A 272 -32.78 8.04 -19.05
C ILE A 272 -33.62 6.95 -18.35
N ALA A 273 -33.09 5.74 -18.15
CA ALA A 273 -33.84 4.66 -17.51
C ALA A 273 -33.56 4.65 -16.00
N ARG A 274 -34.62 4.81 -15.17
CA ARG A 274 -34.56 4.50 -13.74
C ARG A 274 -34.13 3.04 -13.60
N ALA A 275 -32.86 2.80 -13.27
CA ALA A 275 -32.44 1.50 -12.77
C ALA A 275 -33.33 1.13 -11.57
N GLY A 276 -33.54 -0.17 -11.32
CA GLY A 276 -34.40 -0.65 -10.24
C GLY A 276 -34.10 0.05 -8.90
N ARG A 277 -35.05 0.07 -7.97
CA ARG A 277 -34.95 0.85 -6.72
C ARG A 277 -33.73 0.49 -5.84
N ASP A 278 -33.00 -0.58 -6.14
CA ASP A 278 -31.91 -1.16 -5.36
C ASP A 278 -30.55 -1.18 -6.08
N HIS A 279 -30.35 -0.41 -7.16
CA HIS A 279 -29.12 -0.47 -7.95
C HIS A 279 -27.84 -0.05 -7.17
N VAL A 280 -27.97 0.82 -6.15
CA VAL A 280 -26.85 1.19 -5.26
C VAL A 280 -26.49 0.02 -4.37
N TYR A 281 -27.49 -0.66 -3.81
CA TYR A 281 -27.32 -1.89 -3.04
C TYR A 281 -26.65 -2.97 -3.91
N GLN A 282 -27.13 -3.18 -5.14
CA GLN A 282 -26.57 -4.16 -6.07
C GLN A 282 -25.11 -3.84 -6.40
N GLY A 283 -24.77 -2.57 -6.60
CA GLY A 283 -23.38 -2.14 -6.81
C GLY A 283 -22.49 -2.43 -5.61
N MET A 284 -22.88 -1.97 -4.43
CA MET A 284 -22.11 -2.23 -3.21
C MET A 284 -21.95 -3.73 -2.94
N TRP A 285 -23.03 -4.50 -3.09
CA TRP A 285 -23.04 -5.95 -2.90
C TRP A 285 -22.13 -6.67 -3.90
N SER A 286 -22.19 -6.31 -5.18
CA SER A 286 -21.36 -6.93 -6.22
C SER A 286 -19.87 -6.62 -6.03
N THR A 287 -19.54 -5.40 -5.58
CA THR A 287 -18.17 -5.02 -5.20
C THR A 287 -17.65 -5.91 -4.08
N LEU A 288 -18.39 -6.03 -2.96
CA LEU A 288 -17.99 -6.85 -1.81
C LEU A 288 -17.81 -8.32 -2.20
N LEU A 289 -18.71 -8.86 -3.03
CA LEU A 289 -18.60 -10.23 -3.55
C LEU A 289 -17.40 -10.43 -4.49
N ALA A 290 -17.15 -9.47 -5.39
CA ALA A 290 -16.01 -9.52 -6.29
C ALA A 290 -14.69 -9.51 -5.52
N ILE A 291 -14.58 -8.67 -4.50
CA ILE A 291 -13.41 -8.60 -3.61
C ILE A 291 -13.23 -9.89 -2.83
N ARG A 292 -14.31 -10.44 -2.25
CA ARG A 292 -14.26 -11.75 -1.58
C ARG A 292 -13.75 -12.83 -2.53
N LYS A 293 -14.29 -12.92 -3.75
CA LYS A 293 -13.89 -13.91 -4.75
C LYS A 293 -12.43 -13.73 -5.19
N HIS A 294 -12.00 -12.48 -5.36
CA HIS A 294 -10.61 -12.13 -5.67
C HIS A 294 -9.66 -12.58 -4.55
N ASN A 295 -9.97 -12.24 -3.30
CA ASN A 295 -9.16 -12.62 -2.14
C ASN A 295 -9.12 -14.15 -1.94
N GLN A 296 -10.21 -14.86 -2.20
CA GLN A 296 -10.22 -16.33 -2.19
C GLN A 296 -9.28 -16.92 -3.24
N LYS A 297 -9.27 -16.37 -4.45
CA LYS A 297 -8.36 -16.79 -5.53
C LYS A 297 -6.89 -16.48 -5.20
N HIS A 298 -6.64 -15.41 -4.45
CA HIS A 298 -5.32 -14.94 -4.05
C HIS A 298 -5.00 -15.20 -2.57
N SER A 299 -5.58 -16.25 -1.98
CA SER A 299 -5.42 -16.60 -0.56
C SER A 299 -3.95 -16.83 -0.15
N HIS A 300 -3.12 -17.30 -1.09
CA HIS A 300 -1.69 -17.59 -0.88
C HIS A 300 -0.77 -16.39 -1.16
N CYS A 301 -1.29 -15.24 -1.61
CA CYS A 301 -0.48 -14.09 -1.99
C CYS A 301 -1.01 -12.81 -1.31
N LEU A 302 -0.42 -12.47 -0.15
CA LEU A 302 -0.79 -11.30 0.64
C LEU A 302 -0.70 -9.98 -0.13
N GLN A 303 0.24 -9.87 -1.08
CA GLN A 303 0.41 -8.68 -1.92
C GLN A 303 -0.75 -8.46 -2.91
N LYS A 304 -1.48 -9.52 -3.27
CA LYS A 304 -2.63 -9.45 -4.17
C LYS A 304 -3.98 -9.42 -3.44
N GLN A 305 -3.98 -9.42 -2.11
CA GLN A 305 -5.22 -9.29 -1.35
C GLN A 305 -5.70 -7.84 -1.31
N ILE A 306 -7.01 -7.67 -1.42
CA ILE A 306 -7.70 -6.38 -1.30
C ILE A 306 -8.32 -6.32 0.09
N ASN A 307 -7.72 -5.53 0.98
CA ASN A 307 -8.13 -5.38 2.36
C ASN A 307 -8.62 -3.96 2.67
N ILE A 308 -8.22 -2.95 1.89
CA ILE A 308 -8.63 -1.57 2.08
C ILE A 308 -9.26 -1.05 0.80
N VAL A 309 -10.52 -0.66 0.89
CA VAL A 309 -11.31 -0.28 -0.29
C VAL A 309 -11.80 1.14 -0.11
N ALA A 310 -11.38 2.03 -0.99
CA ALA A 310 -11.97 3.35 -1.12
C ALA A 310 -13.25 3.26 -1.95
N ILE A 311 -14.36 3.77 -1.41
CA ILE A 311 -15.68 3.70 -2.05
C ILE A 311 -16.31 5.10 -2.02
N PRO A 312 -16.53 5.73 -3.18
CA PRO A 312 -17.27 6.98 -3.26
C PRO A 312 -18.79 6.77 -3.13
N GLY A 313 -19.56 7.86 -3.09
CA GLY A 313 -21.01 7.81 -3.17
C GLY A 313 -21.53 7.11 -4.42
N LEU A 314 -21.85 5.83 -4.32
CA LEU A 314 -22.35 5.04 -5.45
C LEU A 314 -23.72 5.55 -5.89
N GLY A 315 -23.82 6.11 -7.09
CA GLY A 315 -25.09 6.56 -7.70
C GLY A 315 -25.48 8.02 -7.42
N THR A 316 -24.67 8.80 -6.69
CA THR A 316 -24.94 10.23 -6.38
C THR A 316 -24.84 11.13 -7.61
N ALA A 317 -23.82 10.90 -8.46
CA ALA A 317 -23.58 11.74 -9.65
C ALA A 317 -24.52 11.39 -10.82
N VAL A 318 -24.62 10.10 -11.16
CA VAL A 318 -25.20 9.64 -12.43
C VAL A 318 -26.60 9.01 -12.25
N GLY A 319 -26.89 8.45 -11.07
CA GLY A 319 -28.16 7.75 -10.78
C GLY A 319 -29.30 8.66 -10.27
N ARG A 320 -29.00 9.91 -9.90
CA ARG A 320 -29.94 10.85 -9.25
C ARG A 320 -30.63 10.27 -8.01
N VAL A 321 -29.96 9.36 -7.32
CA VAL A 321 -30.44 8.81 -6.05
C VAL A 321 -30.19 9.84 -4.96
N SER A 322 -31.16 10.07 -4.09
CA SER A 322 -30.98 10.95 -2.95
C SER A 322 -29.87 10.44 -2.04
N ILE A 323 -29.09 11.34 -1.46
CA ILE A 323 -27.98 11.04 -0.55
C ILE A 323 -28.37 10.05 0.56
N ASP A 324 -29.53 10.26 1.16
CA ASP A 324 -30.11 9.37 2.19
C ASP A 324 -30.26 7.92 1.68
N GLU A 325 -30.85 7.76 0.50
CA GLU A 325 -31.06 6.45 -0.11
C GLU A 325 -29.75 5.78 -0.56
N VAL A 326 -28.74 6.56 -0.98
CA VAL A 326 -27.40 6.03 -1.26
C VAL A 326 -26.77 5.45 0.00
N ALA A 327 -26.73 6.24 1.08
CA ALA A 327 -26.16 5.81 2.36
C ALA A 327 -26.91 4.62 2.96
N ARG A 328 -28.25 4.64 2.90
CA ARG A 328 -29.10 3.53 3.34
C ARG A 328 -28.83 2.25 2.56
N GLN A 329 -28.73 2.30 1.22
CA GLN A 329 -28.49 1.12 0.42
C GLN A 329 -27.07 0.56 0.58
N MET A 330 -26.05 1.43 0.65
CA MET A 330 -24.67 0.99 0.86
C MET A 330 -24.48 0.36 2.24
N SER A 331 -25.03 0.97 3.30
CA SER A 331 -24.97 0.41 4.65
C SER A 331 -25.70 -0.93 4.76
N MET A 332 -26.91 -1.05 4.17
CA MET A 332 -27.64 -2.31 4.12
C MET A 332 -26.87 -3.42 3.40
N ALA A 333 -26.21 -3.11 2.28
CA ALA A 333 -25.41 -4.10 1.56
C ALA A 333 -24.22 -4.57 2.41
N TYR A 334 -23.52 -3.66 3.07
CA TYR A 334 -22.41 -3.99 3.95
C TYR A 334 -22.86 -4.78 5.18
N GLN A 335 -23.95 -4.35 5.81
CA GLN A 335 -24.57 -5.06 6.92
C GLN A 335 -24.95 -6.49 6.51
N ASN A 336 -25.66 -6.67 5.40
CA ASN A 336 -26.03 -7.98 4.89
C ASN A 336 -24.80 -8.84 4.61
N PHE A 337 -23.71 -8.25 4.10
CA PHE A 337 -22.49 -8.98 3.79
C PHE A 337 -21.80 -9.49 5.07
N LEU A 338 -21.82 -8.71 6.15
CA LEU A 338 -21.33 -9.11 7.47
C LEU A 338 -22.19 -10.22 8.13
N TYR A 339 -23.51 -10.22 7.92
CA TYR A 339 -24.43 -11.19 8.53
C TYR A 339 -24.62 -12.49 7.72
N SER A 340 -24.40 -12.48 6.40
CA SER A 340 -24.74 -13.59 5.49
C SER A 340 -23.73 -14.76 5.50
N SER A 341 -22.89 -14.91 6.51
CA SER A 341 -21.87 -15.98 6.60
C SER A 341 -22.27 -17.20 7.46
N LEU A 342 -23.53 -17.63 7.42
CA LEU A 342 -23.98 -18.90 8.01
C LEU A 342 -24.69 -19.77 6.98
N SER A 343 -23.95 -20.70 6.36
CA SER A 343 -24.46 -22.02 5.93
C SER A 343 -23.40 -22.81 5.15
N SER A 344 -22.38 -23.36 5.80
CA SER A 344 -21.57 -24.42 5.17
C SER A 344 -20.89 -25.42 6.13
N HIS A 345 -21.32 -25.49 7.40
CA HIS A 345 -20.83 -26.54 8.34
C HIS A 345 -21.92 -27.35 9.07
N TYR A 346 -23.21 -27.22 8.70
CA TYR A 346 -24.30 -27.98 9.36
C TYR A 346 -25.09 -28.94 8.46
N HIS A 347 -24.56 -29.40 7.32
CA HIS A 347 -25.28 -30.36 6.46
C HIS A 347 -24.55 -31.66 6.08
N LEU A 348 -23.44 -32.02 6.75
CA LEU A 348 -22.75 -33.31 6.49
C LEU A 348 -22.75 -34.29 7.67
N SER A 349 -23.50 -34.02 8.75
CA SER A 349 -23.53 -34.90 9.93
C SER A 349 -24.92 -35.44 10.30
N SER A 350 -25.96 -35.20 9.48
CA SER A 350 -27.33 -35.65 9.78
C SER A 350 -27.91 -36.67 8.78
N CYS A 351 -27.09 -37.30 7.93
CA CYS A 351 -27.54 -38.37 7.02
C CYS A 351 -26.93 -39.75 7.34
N LEU A 352 -26.48 -40.01 8.57
CA LEU A 352 -26.02 -41.35 8.98
C LEU A 352 -26.68 -41.91 10.24
N LEU A 353 -27.82 -41.36 10.65
CA LEU A 353 -28.68 -42.00 11.65
C LEU A 353 -30.14 -41.69 11.35
N VAL A 354 -30.73 -42.45 10.43
CA VAL A 354 -32.06 -43.08 10.55
C VAL A 354 -32.14 -44.15 9.43
N ASP A 355 -32.30 -45.39 9.88
CA ASP A 355 -32.59 -46.67 9.21
C ASP A 355 -31.48 -47.41 8.43
#